data_AF-A0A930LXS4-F1
#
_entry.id   AF-A0A930LXS4-F1
#
_cell.length_a   1.000
_cell.length_b   1.000
_cell.length_c   1.000
_cell.angle_alpha   90.00
_cell.angle_beta   90.00
_cell.angle_gamma   90.00
#
_symmetry.space_group_name_H-M   'P 1'
#
loop_
_entity.id
_entity.type
_entity.pdbx_description
1 polymer ?
#
loop_
_entity_poly.entity_id
_entity_poly.type
_entity_poly.pdbx_seq_one_letter_code
_entity_poly.pdbx_strand_id
1 'polypeptide(L)' 'MTNATAKATIHTNYGDIVVNLFGNHAPLTVENFIGLADGSRQWKHPRTGAIMNTPLYKDVVFHRIIKD' A
#
# COMPACT_ATOMS: atom_id res chain seq x y z
N MET A 1 -24.12 -3.69 -5.67
CA MET A 1 -23.48 -3.04 -4.51
C MET A 1 -22.00 -3.35 -4.55
N THR A 2 -21.15 -2.33 -4.46
CA THR A 2 -19.69 -2.48 -4.51
C THR A 2 -19.19 -2.84 -3.11
N ASN A 3 -19.02 -4.13 -2.85
CA ASN A 3 -18.51 -4.59 -1.55
C ASN A 3 -16.98 -4.53 -1.53
N ALA A 4 -16.43 -4.05 -0.42
CA ALA A 4 -15.00 -4.14 -0.14
C ALA A 4 -14.61 -5.62 0.04
N THR A 5 -13.48 -6.02 -0.53
CA THR A 5 -12.95 -7.39 -0.41
C THR A 5 -11.86 -7.50 0.65
N ALA A 6 -11.24 -6.38 1.03
CA ALA A 6 -10.24 -6.27 2.08
C ALA A 6 -10.27 -4.89 2.72
N LYS A 7 -9.60 -4.75 3.86
CA LYS A 7 -9.47 -3.50 4.61
C LYS A 7 -8.01 -3.31 4.98
N ALA A 8 -7.49 -2.09 4.84
CA ALA A 8 -6.14 -1.75 5.27
C ALA A 8 -6.16 -0.55 6.22
N THR A 9 -5.30 -0.59 7.23
CA THR A 9 -5.05 0.53 8.13
C THR A 9 -3.65 1.06 7.86
N ILE A 10 -3.57 2.32 7.46
CA ILE A 10 -2.32 3.03 7.24
C ILE A 10 -2.02 3.80 8.52
N HIS A 11 -1.09 3.27 9.32
CA HIS A 11 -0.63 3.90 10.54
C HIS A 11 0.31 5.06 10.19
N THR A 12 -0.06 6.28 10.56
CA THR A 12 0.77 7.47 10.36
C THR A 12 1.06 8.15 11.68
N ASN A 13 2.05 9.03 11.71
CA ASN A 13 2.34 9.88 12.87
C ASN A 13 1.26 10.95 13.14
N TYR A 14 0.28 11.12 12.25
CA TYR A 14 -0.88 12.01 12.43
C TYR A 14 -2.18 11.22 12.71
N GLY A 15 -2.07 9.91 12.93
CA GLY A 15 -3.21 9.01 13.20
C GLY A 15 -3.42 7.96 12.12
N ASP A 16 -4.44 7.13 12.33
CA ASP A 16 -4.75 6.01 11.46
C ASP A 16 -5.68 6.42 10.31
N ILE A 17 -5.34 5.99 9.09
CA ILE A 17 -6.20 6.11 7.91
C ILE A 17 -6.70 4.72 7.56
N VAL A 18 -8.01 4.53 7.64
CA VAL A 18 -8.65 3.25 7.35
C VAL A 18 -9.27 3.27 5.96
N VAL A 19 -8.85 2.34 5.10
CA VAL A 19 -9.32 2.26 3.71
C VAL A 19 -9.94 0.90 3.39
N ASN A 20 -10.99 0.93 2.58
CA ASN A 20 -11.61 -0.24 1.99
C ASN A 20 -10.98 -0.51 0.62
N LEU A 21 -10.59 -1.76 0.38
CA LEU A 21 -10.00 -2.20 -0.88
C LEU A 21 -11.03 -2.98 -1.70
N PHE A 22 -11.16 -2.63 -2.98
CA PHE A 22 -12.20 -3.16 -3.87
C PHE A 22 -11.61 -4.14 -4.89
N GLY A 23 -11.19 -5.33 -4.43
CA GLY A 23 -10.54 -6.34 -5.26
C GLY A 23 -11.41 -6.85 -6.41
N ASN A 24 -12.74 -6.83 -6.26
CA ASN A 24 -13.65 -7.20 -7.36
C ASN A 24 -13.61 -6.21 -8.54
N HIS A 25 -13.18 -4.98 -8.31
CA HIS A 25 -13.08 -3.93 -9.35
C HIS A 25 -11.66 -3.82 -9.91
N ALA A 26 -10.66 -3.96 -9.04
CA ALA A 26 -9.25 -3.81 -9.40
C ALA A 26 -8.40 -4.91 -8.73
N PRO A 27 -8.58 -6.19 -9.13
CA PRO A 27 -7.98 -7.32 -8.43
C PRO A 27 -6.46 -7.25 -8.37
N LEU A 28 -5.82 -7.01 -9.52
CA LEU A 28 -4.36 -6.91 -9.62
C LEU A 28 -3.79 -5.73 -8.82
N THR A 29 -4.54 -4.63 -8.74
CA THR A 29 -4.09 -3.45 -8.00
C THR A 29 -4.17 -3.68 -6.50
N VAL A 30 -5.26 -4.28 -6.03
CA VAL A 30 -5.45 -4.63 -4.62
C VAL A 30 -4.44 -5.68 -4.18
N GLU A 31 -4.24 -6.74 -4.97
CA GLU A 31 -3.22 -7.76 -4.70
C GLU A 31 -1.82 -7.16 -4.63
N ASN A 32 -1.46 -6.30 -5.60
CA ASN A 32 -0.15 -5.64 -5.59
C ASN A 32 0.01 -4.73 -4.36
N PHE A 33 -1.00 -3.95 -3.99
CA PHE A 33 -0.95 -3.09 -2.82
C PHE A 33 -0.75 -3.90 -1.52
N ILE A 34 -1.53 -4.96 -1.33
CA ILE A 34 -1.44 -5.83 -0.14
C ILE A 34 -0.07 -6.52 -0.10
N GLY A 35 0.37 -7.13 -1.20
CA GLY A 35 1.62 -7.88 -1.23
C GLY A 35 2.86 -7.01 -1.05
N LEU A 36 2.83 -5.76 -1.49
CA LEU A 36 3.88 -4.78 -1.20
C LEU A 36 3.81 -4.29 0.25
N ALA A 37 2.61 -4.19 0.83
CA ALA A 37 2.42 -3.76 2.22
C ALA A 37 2.87 -4.80 3.24
N ASP A 38 2.59 -6.08 3.03
CA ASP A 38 2.97 -7.16 3.95
C ASP A 38 4.34 -7.79 3.66
N GLY A 39 4.92 -7.51 2.48
CA GLY A 39 6.23 -8.02 2.06
C GLY A 39 6.19 -9.39 1.36
N SER A 40 5.00 -9.95 1.11
CA SER A 40 4.85 -11.19 0.34
C SER A 40 5.22 -11.03 -1.14
N ARG A 41 5.23 -9.79 -1.66
CA ARG A 41 5.63 -9.47 -3.04
C ARG A 41 7.03 -8.84 -3.08
N GLN A 42 7.91 -9.41 -3.91
CA GLN A 42 9.23 -8.84 -4.16
C GLN A 42 9.12 -7.50 -4.89
N TRP A 43 9.99 -6.55 -4.56
CA TRP A 43 10.06 -5.25 -5.23
C TRP A 43 11.50 -4.79 -5.42
N LYS A 44 11.71 -3.91 -6.42
CA LYS A 44 13.02 -3.34 -6.72
C LYS A 44 13.14 -1.96 -6.08
N HIS A 45 14.16 -1.77 -5.25
CA HIS A 45 14.39 -0.50 -4.59
C HIS A 45 14.75 0.59 -5.62
N PRO A 46 14.02 1.72 -5.67
CA PRO A 46 14.12 2.67 -6.77
C PRO A 46 15.49 3.38 -6.82
N ARG A 47 16.11 3.64 -5.66
CA ARG A 47 17.41 4.33 -5.56
C ARG A 47 18.63 3.43 -5.78
N THR A 48 18.54 2.16 -5.39
CA THR A 48 19.70 1.23 -5.33
C THR A 48 19.59 0.11 -6.35
N GLY A 49 18.40 -0.17 -6.87
CA GLY A 49 18.14 -1.28 -7.78
C GLY A 49 18.12 -2.66 -7.13
N ALA A 50 18.31 -2.76 -5.81
CA ALA A 50 18.29 -4.02 -5.09
C ALA A 50 16.89 -4.65 -5.09
N ILE A 51 16.81 -5.98 -5.17
CA ILE A 51 15.55 -6.70 -4.97
C ILE A 51 15.34 -6.88 -3.46
N MET A 52 14.15 -6.50 -2.99
CA MET A 52 13.75 -6.49 -1.59
C MET A 52 12.51 -7.36 -1.41
N ASN A 53 12.47 -8.08 -0.28
CA ASN A 53 11.32 -8.91 0.14
C ASN A 53 10.75 -8.44 1.48
N THR A 54 11.00 -7.17 1.84
CA THR A 54 10.48 -6.53 3.05
C THR A 54 9.24 -5.72 2.73
N PRO A 55 8.38 -5.41 3.72
CA PRO A 55 7.28 -4.45 3.55
C PRO A 55 7.75 -3.14 2.91
N LEU A 56 7.21 -2.79 1.74
CA LEU A 56 7.60 -1.62 0.97
C LEU A 56 7.17 -0.32 1.65
N TYR A 57 5.94 -0.27 2.16
CA TYR A 57 5.34 0.98 2.66
C TYR A 57 5.74 1.31 4.11
N LYS A 58 6.53 0.47 4.76
CA LYS A 58 7.00 0.73 6.11
C LYS A 58 7.92 1.96 6.11
N ASP A 59 7.60 2.92 6.99
CA ASP A 59 8.34 4.18 7.16
C ASP A 59 8.39 5.08 5.90
N VAL A 60 7.47 4.90 4.95
CA VAL A 60 7.34 5.76 3.77
C VAL A 60 6.50 7.00 4.09
N VAL A 61 6.97 8.17 3.64
CA VAL A 61 6.30 9.47 3.87
C VAL A 61 5.32 9.85 2.75
N PHE A 62 4.28 10.60 3.11
CA PHE A 62 3.47 11.35 2.14
C PHE A 62 4.25 12.58 1.66
N HIS A 63 5.04 12.43 0.60
CA HIS A 63 5.96 13.46 0.11
C HIS A 63 5.28 14.64 -0.62
N ARG A 64 4.02 14.48 -1.04
CA ARG A 64 3.27 15.51 -1.79
C ARG A 64 1.91 15.73 -1.16
N ILE A 65 1.66 16.95 -0.70
CA ILE A 65 0.42 17.42 -0.09
C ILE A 65 0.07 18.75 -0.75
N ILE A 66 -1.12 18.83 -1.35
CA ILE A 66 -1.64 20.03 -2.01
C ILE A 66 -3.03 20.28 -1.42
N LYS A 67 -3.27 21.52 -0.99
CA LYS A 67 -4.57 21.94 -0.49
C LYS A 67 -5.48 22.25 -1.69
N ASP A 68 -6.76 21.96 -1.53
CA ASP A 68 -7.82 22.34 -2.47
C ASP A 68 -7.87 23.85 -2.74
#